data_AF-A0A0A1WWX7-F1
#
_entry.id   AF-A0A0A1WWX7-F1
#
_cell.length_a   1.000
_cell.length_b   1.000
_cell.length_c   1.000
_cell.angle_alpha   90.00
_cell.angle_beta   90.00
_cell.angle_gamma   90.00
#
_symmetry.space_group_name_H-M   'P 1'
#
loop_
_entity.id
_entity.type
_entity.pdbx_description
1 polymer ?
#
loop_
_entity_poly.entity_id
_entity_poly.type
_entity_poly.pdbx_seq_one_letter_code
_entity_poly.pdbx_strand_id
1 'polypeptide(L)'
;IWQQDLTDTFKIEGSDQGIQKVNLKCGSNSMNVMLETEKPFTGVMYTRGSFYKQSAPCFVKPSTQSSRSLEMNFQLDQCQTLKDGELYSNIVVIQNDPELITPGDSAFSLECDFRQPRSLDVEANMQTRERVVRGSKITLTSPDPSTAESDSSISYQSDTDSVEYVPRQQSGNINQEDVIHEAETVRLGTVEEVTYTLEKDEL
;
A
#
# COMPACT_ATOMS: atom_id res chain seq x y z
N ILE A 1 -10.83 27.15 -35.38
CA ILE A 1 -11.03 27.31 -33.93
C ILE A 1 -10.25 26.18 -33.29
N TRP A 2 -9.12 26.49 -32.65
CA TRP A 2 -8.24 25.49 -32.05
C TRP A 2 -8.73 25.23 -30.62
N GLN A 3 -9.46 24.14 -30.44
CA GLN A 3 -9.72 23.59 -29.11
C GLN A 3 -8.52 22.69 -28.79
N GLN A 4 -7.55 23.24 -28.08
CA GLN A 4 -6.45 22.45 -27.55
C GLN A 4 -6.97 21.81 -26.26
N ASP A 5 -7.21 20.50 -26.29
CA ASP A 5 -7.69 19.73 -25.15
C ASP A 5 -6.58 19.68 -24.10
N LEU A 6 -6.67 20.53 -23.08
CA LEU A 6 -5.71 20.64 -21.96
C LEU A 6 -5.93 19.54 -20.90
N THR A 7 -6.88 18.64 -21.13
CA THR A 7 -7.28 17.56 -20.22
C THR A 7 -6.19 16.49 -20.06
N ASP A 8 -5.33 16.28 -21.06
CA ASP A 8 -4.25 15.28 -21.00
C ASP A 8 -2.91 15.83 -20.47
N THR A 9 -2.77 17.14 -20.23
CA THR A 9 -1.48 17.73 -19.77
C THR A 9 -1.32 17.73 -18.24
N PHE A 10 -2.37 17.41 -17.48
CA PHE A 10 -2.37 17.45 -16.01
C PHE A 10 -2.94 16.17 -15.38
N LYS A 11 -2.74 15.00 -16.01
CA LYS A 11 -2.97 13.73 -15.32
C LYS A 11 -1.90 13.57 -14.24
N ILE A 12 -2.26 13.90 -13.00
CA ILE A 12 -1.42 13.61 -11.83
C ILE A 12 -1.58 12.13 -11.53
N GLU A 13 -0.81 11.32 -12.24
CA GLU A 13 -0.59 9.93 -11.88
C GLU A 13 0.10 9.90 -10.50
N GLY A 14 -0.11 8.82 -9.73
CA GLY A 14 0.56 8.67 -8.44
C GLY A 14 2.08 8.74 -8.64
N SER A 15 2.73 9.77 -8.10
CA SER A 15 4.18 9.88 -8.09
C SER A 15 4.71 9.20 -6.84
N ASP A 16 5.80 8.45 -6.92
CA ASP A 16 6.54 7.96 -5.76
C ASP A 16 7.93 8.63 -5.62
N GLN A 17 8.14 9.74 -6.32
CA GLN A 17 9.39 10.49 -6.31
C GLN A 17 9.72 11.04 -4.91
N GLY A 18 10.96 10.81 -4.45
CA GLY A 18 11.43 11.26 -3.14
C GLY A 18 10.93 10.43 -1.96
N ILE A 19 10.07 9.44 -2.19
CA ILE A 19 9.72 8.40 -1.22
C ILE A 19 10.85 7.38 -1.20
N GLN A 20 11.26 6.98 -0.02
CA GLN A 20 12.19 5.87 0.17
C GLN A 20 11.40 4.57 0.41
N LYS A 21 10.34 4.65 1.21
CA LYS A 21 9.52 3.50 1.61
C LYS A 21 8.18 3.94 2.19
N VAL A 22 7.15 3.14 1.96
CA VAL A 22 5.88 3.20 2.73
C VAL A 22 5.60 1.82 3.31
N ASN A 23 5.39 1.75 4.62
CA ASN A 23 5.00 0.53 5.31
C ASN A 23 3.57 0.65 5.85
N LEU A 24 2.77 -0.38 5.62
CA LEU A 24 1.47 -0.56 6.23
C LEU A 24 1.56 -1.71 7.22
N LYS A 25 1.10 -1.47 8.44
CA LYS A 25 0.87 -2.50 9.44
C LYS A 25 -0.58 -2.47 9.93
N CYS A 26 -1.27 -3.58 9.73
CA CYS A 26 -2.63 -3.80 10.16
C CYS A 26 -2.63 -4.32 11.60
N GLY A 27 -3.19 -3.54 12.53
CA GLY A 27 -3.50 -4.00 13.88
C GLY A 27 -4.86 -4.70 13.94
N SER A 28 -5.21 -5.24 15.11
CA SER A 28 -6.52 -5.87 15.33
C SER A 28 -7.72 -4.91 15.20
N ASN A 29 -7.48 -3.60 15.39
CA ASN A 29 -8.46 -2.54 15.14
C ASN A 29 -7.84 -1.22 14.64
N SER A 30 -6.67 -1.27 13.99
CA SER A 30 -6.00 -0.06 13.52
C SER A 30 -5.21 -0.27 12.22
N MET A 31 -4.93 0.81 11.53
CA MET A 31 -3.93 0.88 10.46
C MET A 31 -2.80 1.80 10.92
N ASN A 32 -1.57 1.30 10.85
CA ASN A 32 -0.36 2.06 11.09
C ASN A 32 0.40 2.23 9.77
N VAL A 33 0.67 3.47 9.39
CA VAL A 33 1.30 3.84 8.14
C VAL A 33 2.58 4.59 8.46
N MET A 34 3.72 4.05 8.00
CA MET A 34 5.02 4.67 8.16
C MET A 34 5.55 5.10 6.81
N LEU A 35 5.78 6.40 6.64
CA LEU A 35 6.45 6.99 5.50
C LEU A 35 7.92 7.22 5.84
N GLU A 36 8.82 6.84 4.93
CA GLU A 36 10.22 7.26 4.90
C GLU A 36 10.53 7.97 3.57
N THR A 37 11.23 9.10 3.64
CA THR A 37 11.60 9.93 2.48
C THR A 37 13.12 10.02 2.30
N GLU A 38 13.55 10.28 1.07
CA GLU A 38 14.97 10.41 0.72
C GLU A 38 15.63 11.67 1.31
N LYS A 39 14.83 12.73 1.50
CA LYS A 39 15.23 14.03 2.05
C LYS A 39 14.31 14.40 3.21
N PRO A 40 14.71 15.34 4.10
CA PRO A 40 13.80 15.85 5.12
C PRO A 40 12.47 16.27 4.50
N PHE A 41 11.38 15.73 5.04
CA PHE A 41 10.02 15.95 4.57
C PHE A 41 9.45 17.16 5.31
N THR A 42 8.91 18.12 4.58
CA THR A 42 8.28 19.34 5.12
C THR A 42 6.79 19.42 4.82
N GLY A 43 6.27 18.43 4.10
CA GLY A 43 4.88 18.34 3.68
C GLY A 43 3.98 17.75 4.75
N VAL A 44 2.87 17.16 4.31
CA VAL A 44 1.84 16.58 5.18
C VAL A 44 1.40 15.21 4.67
N MET A 45 0.94 14.35 5.58
CA MET A 45 0.33 13.06 5.25
C MET A 45 -1.06 13.01 5.88
N TYR A 46 -2.07 12.68 5.08
CA TYR A 46 -3.47 12.69 5.54
C TYR A 46 -4.32 11.64 4.83
N THR A 47 -5.40 11.19 5.46
CA THR A 47 -6.37 10.33 4.75
C THR A 47 -7.27 11.14 3.85
N ARG A 48 -7.64 10.59 2.70
CA ARG A 48 -8.51 11.27 1.72
C ARG A 48 -9.77 11.81 2.41
N GLY A 49 -10.07 13.08 2.16
CA GLY A 49 -11.17 13.81 2.80
C GLY A 49 -10.86 14.40 4.18
N SER A 50 -9.65 14.23 4.73
CA SER A 50 -9.27 14.76 6.05
C SER A 50 -8.39 16.01 6.01
N PHE A 51 -7.95 16.45 4.82
CA PHE A 51 -7.07 17.62 4.65
C PHE A 51 -7.59 18.87 5.37
N TYR A 52 -8.85 19.24 5.16
CA TYR A 52 -9.44 20.45 5.75
C TYR A 52 -9.54 20.43 7.28
N LYS A 53 -9.57 19.25 7.91
CA LYS A 53 -9.67 19.14 9.37
C LYS A 53 -8.32 19.41 10.04
N GLN A 54 -7.21 19.09 9.36
CA GLN A 54 -5.84 19.25 9.85
C GLN A 54 -5.61 18.71 11.28
N SER A 55 -6.30 17.62 11.64
CA SER A 55 -6.30 17.07 12.99
C SER A 55 -5.90 15.60 13.00
N ALA A 56 -5.06 15.23 13.97
CA ALA A 56 -4.78 13.83 14.27
C ALA A 56 -6.07 13.05 14.61
N PRO A 57 -6.13 11.73 14.34
CA PRO A 57 -5.06 10.92 13.75
C PRO A 57 -5.02 10.95 12.21
N CYS A 58 -5.99 11.58 11.55
CA CYS A 58 -6.18 11.48 10.09
C CYS A 58 -5.36 12.49 9.27
N PHE A 59 -4.57 13.32 9.95
CA PHE A 59 -3.67 14.31 9.37
C PHE A 59 -2.46 14.43 10.28
N VAL A 60 -1.28 14.25 9.72
CA VAL A 60 -0.01 14.32 10.43
C VAL A 60 0.98 15.19 9.65
N LYS A 61 1.82 15.89 10.41
CA LYS A 61 2.91 16.71 9.89
C LYS A 61 4.19 16.36 10.66
N PRO A 62 5.37 16.52 10.05
CA PRO A 62 6.65 16.35 10.73
C PRO A 62 6.72 17.20 12.01
N SER A 63 7.19 16.60 13.10
CA SER A 63 7.44 17.32 14.36
C SER A 63 8.65 18.24 14.27
N THR A 64 9.60 17.92 13.38
CA THR A 64 10.80 18.70 13.10
C THR A 64 11.02 18.80 11.59
N GLN A 65 11.60 19.90 11.12
CA GLN A 65 11.90 20.12 9.70
C GLN A 65 13.02 19.23 9.16
N SER A 66 13.73 18.50 10.03
CA SER A 66 14.77 17.55 9.68
C SER A 66 14.27 16.11 9.58
N SER A 67 12.99 15.84 9.91
CA SER A 67 12.47 14.47 9.92
C SER A 67 12.41 13.91 8.50
N ARG A 68 12.85 12.67 8.36
CA ARG A 68 12.71 11.86 7.13
C ARG A 68 11.66 10.77 7.26
N SER A 69 11.01 10.71 8.42
CA SER A 69 9.96 9.75 8.68
C SER A 69 8.73 10.43 9.25
N LEU A 70 7.57 9.86 8.94
CA LEU A 70 6.28 10.30 9.41
C LEU A 70 5.38 9.10 9.65
N GLU A 71 4.76 9.04 10.83
CA GLU A 71 3.89 7.95 11.23
C GLU A 71 2.45 8.45 11.37
N MET A 72 1.51 7.66 10.87
CA MET A 72 0.08 7.87 11.08
C MET A 72 -0.53 6.56 11.59
N ASN A 73 -1.26 6.64 12.70
CA ASN A 73 -1.94 5.51 13.30
C ASN A 73 -3.40 5.88 13.57
N PHE A 74 -4.34 5.16 12.97
CA PHE A 74 -5.77 5.42 13.14
C PHE A 74 -6.57 4.12 13.29
N GLN A 75 -7.71 4.21 13.99
CA GLN A 75 -8.60 3.06 14.17
C GLN A 75 -9.40 2.76 12.89
N LEU A 76 -9.82 1.51 12.71
CA LEU A 76 -10.56 1.06 11.52
C LEU A 76 -11.94 1.73 11.34
N ASP A 77 -12.49 2.35 12.39
CA ASP A 77 -13.74 3.12 12.36
C ASP A 77 -13.50 4.65 12.21
N GLN A 78 -12.24 5.07 12.09
CA GLN A 78 -11.84 6.46 11.94
C GLN A 78 -11.39 6.76 10.51
N CYS A 79 -11.10 8.04 10.25
CA CYS A 79 -10.42 8.52 9.06
C CYS A 79 -11.09 8.15 7.72
N GLN A 80 -12.41 7.94 7.74
CA GLN A 80 -13.23 7.57 6.58
C GLN A 80 -12.83 6.23 5.97
N THR A 81 -12.33 5.31 6.79
CA THR A 81 -12.02 3.93 6.37
C THR A 81 -13.29 3.25 5.85
N LEU A 82 -13.19 2.73 4.64
CA LEU A 82 -14.26 1.96 4.01
C LEU A 82 -14.19 0.52 4.51
N LYS A 83 -15.36 -0.06 4.75
CA LYS A 83 -15.51 -1.45 5.18
C LYS A 83 -16.36 -2.20 4.16
N ASP A 84 -15.79 -3.24 3.56
CA ASP A 84 -16.49 -4.21 2.71
C ASP A 84 -16.32 -5.62 3.30
N GLY A 85 -17.37 -6.14 3.94
CA GLY A 85 -17.28 -7.38 4.70
C GLY A 85 -16.26 -7.28 5.83
N GLU A 86 -15.15 -8.03 5.74
CA GLU A 86 -14.02 -7.95 6.68
C GLU A 86 -12.73 -7.44 6.00
N LEU A 87 -12.89 -6.72 4.88
CA LEU A 87 -11.84 -5.95 4.22
C LEU A 87 -12.00 -4.47 4.59
N TYR A 88 -10.93 -3.86 5.10
CA TYR A 88 -10.91 -2.44 5.43
C TYR A 88 -9.96 -1.73 4.49
N SER A 89 -10.40 -0.62 3.89
CA SER A 89 -9.58 0.16 2.97
C SER A 89 -9.57 1.65 3.28
N ASN A 90 -8.43 2.30 3.03
CA ASN A 90 -8.26 3.74 3.18
C ASN A 90 -7.28 4.26 2.12
N ILE A 91 -7.33 5.56 1.82
CA ILE A 91 -6.37 6.20 0.92
C ILE A 91 -5.61 7.24 1.71
N VAL A 92 -4.30 7.06 1.82
CA VAL A 92 -3.39 8.05 2.41
C VAL A 92 -2.75 8.87 1.29
N VAL A 93 -2.82 10.18 1.43
CA VAL A 93 -2.21 11.15 0.52
C VAL A 93 -0.99 11.76 1.21
N ILE A 94 0.10 11.86 0.47
CA ILE A 94 1.36 12.49 0.88
C ILE A 94 1.54 13.70 -0.03
N GLN A 95 1.44 14.88 0.58
CA GLN A 95 1.57 16.15 -0.11
C GLN A 95 2.93 16.75 0.22
N ASN A 96 3.77 16.99 -0.78
CA ASN A 96 5.13 17.48 -0.56
C ASN A 96 5.17 18.96 -0.14
N ASP A 97 4.22 19.74 -0.64
CA ASP A 97 4.01 21.13 -0.26
C ASP A 97 2.77 21.22 0.65
N PRO A 98 2.80 21.89 1.81
CA PRO A 98 1.66 21.94 2.72
C PRO A 98 0.48 22.81 2.23
N GLU A 99 0.68 23.68 1.24
CA GLU A 99 -0.31 24.66 0.77
C GLU A 99 -0.90 24.30 -0.60
N LEU A 100 -0.14 23.63 -1.48
CA LEU A 100 -0.55 23.33 -2.84
C LEU A 100 -0.46 21.84 -3.18
N ILE A 101 -1.47 21.32 -3.88
CA ILE A 101 -1.39 20.00 -4.51
C ILE A 101 -0.49 20.15 -5.74
N THR A 102 0.53 19.31 -5.83
CA THR A 102 1.52 19.32 -6.91
C THR A 102 1.56 17.97 -7.62
N PRO A 103 2.01 17.90 -8.89
CA PRO A 103 2.24 16.61 -9.57
C PRO A 103 3.24 15.68 -8.87
N GLY A 104 3.97 16.18 -7.86
CA GLY A 104 4.86 15.37 -7.03
C GLY A 104 4.15 14.67 -5.86
N ASP A 105 2.86 14.91 -5.64
CA ASP A 105 2.13 14.29 -4.55
C ASP A 105 1.82 12.82 -4.83
N SER A 106 1.75 12.05 -3.76
CA SER A 106 1.55 10.60 -3.82
C SER A 106 0.25 10.24 -3.13
N ALA A 107 -0.42 9.18 -3.59
CA ALA A 107 -1.46 8.54 -2.81
C ALA A 107 -1.28 7.03 -2.81
N PHE A 108 -1.61 6.41 -1.67
CA PHE A 108 -1.54 4.98 -1.48
C PHE A 108 -2.90 4.48 -1.00
N SER A 109 -3.49 3.56 -1.77
CA SER A 109 -4.60 2.74 -1.32
C SER A 109 -4.07 1.64 -0.41
N LEU A 110 -4.62 1.57 0.79
CA LEU A 110 -4.22 0.68 1.87
C LEU A 110 -5.36 -0.30 2.11
N GLU A 111 -5.06 -1.59 2.22
CA GLU A 111 -6.06 -2.61 2.54
C GLU A 111 -5.57 -3.52 3.66
N CYS A 112 -6.46 -3.79 4.63
CA CYS A 112 -6.28 -4.79 5.68
C CYS A 112 -7.40 -5.83 5.56
N ASP A 113 -7.04 -7.08 5.26
CA ASP A 113 -7.97 -8.19 5.07
C ASP A 113 -8.03 -9.07 6.33
N PHE A 114 -9.23 -9.21 6.90
CA PHE A 114 -9.53 -10.08 8.04
C PHE A 114 -10.45 -11.25 7.65
N ARG A 115 -10.78 -11.40 6.36
CA ARG A 115 -11.67 -12.46 5.88
C ARG A 115 -11.05 -13.83 6.14
N GLN A 116 -11.87 -14.75 6.63
CA GLN A 116 -11.44 -16.15 6.80
C GLN A 116 -11.38 -16.86 5.45
N PRO A 117 -10.38 -17.72 5.20
CA PRO A 117 -10.39 -18.63 4.07
C PRO A 117 -11.64 -19.51 4.10
N ARG A 118 -12.22 -19.82 2.94
CA ARG A 118 -13.41 -20.69 2.84
C ARG A 118 -13.17 -22.16 3.20
N SER A 119 -11.94 -22.55 3.58
CA SER A 119 -11.61 -23.89 4.06
C SER A 119 -11.96 -24.00 5.56
N LEU A 120 -13.15 -24.53 5.81
CA LEU A 120 -13.73 -24.77 7.13
C LEU A 120 -13.01 -25.91 7.87
N ASP A 121 -12.31 -25.58 8.96
CA ASP A 121 -12.30 -26.40 10.18
C ASP A 121 -12.71 -25.47 11.32
N VAL A 122 -13.98 -25.52 11.68
CA VAL A 122 -14.61 -24.59 12.64
C VAL A 122 -14.37 -25.10 14.06
N GLU A 123 -13.22 -24.75 14.63
CA GLU A 123 -13.10 -24.73 16.09
C GLU A 123 -13.64 -23.41 16.65
N ALA A 124 -14.93 -23.45 16.99
CA ALA A 124 -15.64 -22.37 17.65
C ALA A 124 -15.18 -22.23 19.11
N ASN A 125 -14.06 -21.54 19.34
CA ASN A 125 -13.75 -21.00 20.67
C ASN A 125 -14.11 -19.50 20.67
N MET A 126 -15.31 -19.20 21.18
CA MET A 126 -15.83 -17.85 21.42
C MET A 126 -15.22 -17.26 22.70
N GLN A 127 -13.91 -16.99 22.70
CA GLN A 127 -13.26 -16.17 23.71
C GLN A 127 -12.63 -14.98 23.00
N THR A 128 -13.30 -13.81 23.05
CA THR A 128 -12.78 -12.46 22.66
C THR A 128 -11.55 -12.51 21.75
N ARG A 129 -11.70 -13.12 20.56
CA ARG A 129 -10.57 -13.36 19.67
C ARG A 129 -10.23 -12.03 19.02
N GLU A 130 -9.08 -11.50 19.40
CA GLU A 130 -8.43 -10.40 18.70
C GLU A 130 -8.49 -10.67 17.19
N ARG A 131 -8.95 -9.69 16.39
CA ARG A 131 -9.11 -9.88 14.94
C ARG A 131 -7.74 -10.19 14.34
N VAL A 132 -7.59 -11.37 13.73
CA VAL A 132 -6.34 -11.80 13.12
C VAL A 132 -6.31 -11.31 11.68
N VAL A 133 -5.31 -10.49 11.34
CA VAL A 133 -5.07 -10.04 9.97
C VAL A 133 -4.61 -11.23 9.13
N ARG A 134 -5.16 -11.33 7.92
CA ARG A 134 -4.87 -12.39 6.95
C ARG A 134 -4.21 -11.88 5.68
N GLY A 135 -4.27 -10.59 5.43
CA GLY A 135 -3.51 -9.98 4.37
C GLY A 135 -3.44 -8.47 4.52
N SER A 136 -2.42 -7.91 3.89
CA SER A 136 -2.20 -6.47 3.78
C SER A 136 -1.76 -6.13 2.37
N LYS A 137 -2.22 -4.98 1.86
CA LYS A 137 -1.91 -4.53 0.50
C LYS A 137 -1.74 -3.01 0.45
N ILE A 138 -0.74 -2.58 -0.31
CA ILE A 138 -0.50 -1.18 -0.66
C ILE A 138 -0.54 -1.07 -2.19
N THR A 139 -1.28 -0.09 -2.69
CA THR A 139 -1.33 0.24 -4.13
C THR A 139 -1.05 1.72 -4.33
N LEU A 140 -0.08 2.06 -5.16
CA LEU A 140 0.15 3.45 -5.59
C LEU A 140 -1.03 3.90 -6.47
N THR A 141 -1.67 5.01 -6.12
CA THR A 141 -2.86 5.55 -6.80
C THR A 141 -2.74 7.07 -6.99
N SER A 142 -3.64 7.66 -7.75
CA SER A 142 -3.66 9.10 -7.99
C SER A 142 -4.07 9.87 -6.73
N PRO A 143 -3.38 10.98 -6.38
CA PRO A 143 -3.83 11.88 -5.32
C PRO A 143 -5.14 12.61 -5.68
N ASP A 144 -5.46 12.74 -6.98
CA ASP A 144 -6.71 13.34 -7.45
C ASP A 144 -7.87 12.33 -7.36
N PRO A 145 -8.91 12.60 -6.55
CA PRO A 145 -10.06 11.71 -6.42
C PRO A 145 -10.95 11.62 -7.67
N SER A 146 -10.78 12.52 -8.65
CA SER A 146 -11.54 12.53 -9.90
C SER A 146 -10.94 11.63 -10.98
N THR A 147 -9.70 11.19 -10.80
CA THR A 147 -9.02 10.27 -11.71
C THR A 147 -9.50 8.84 -11.44
N ALA A 148 -9.96 8.15 -12.48
CA ALA A 148 -10.26 6.72 -12.38
C ALA A 148 -8.98 5.94 -12.06
N GLU A 149 -9.07 4.89 -11.24
CA GLU A 149 -7.93 4.01 -10.97
C GLU A 149 -7.45 3.40 -12.30
N SER A 150 -6.16 3.56 -12.60
CA SER A 150 -5.57 3.01 -13.82
C SER A 150 -5.19 1.54 -13.61
N ASP A 151 -5.41 0.72 -14.64
CA ASP A 151 -5.00 -0.71 -14.64
C ASP A 151 -3.47 -0.90 -14.51
N SER A 152 -2.68 0.18 -14.60
CA SER A 152 -1.22 0.20 -14.48
C SER A 152 -0.70 0.47 -13.05
N SER A 153 -1.57 0.55 -12.04
CA SER A 153 -1.15 0.87 -10.67
C SER A 153 -0.19 -0.17 -10.08
N ILE A 154 0.93 0.29 -9.51
CA ILE A 154 1.91 -0.58 -8.83
C ILE A 154 1.31 -1.00 -7.48
N SER A 155 1.23 -2.31 -7.23
CA SER A 155 0.73 -2.86 -5.97
C SER A 155 1.68 -3.90 -5.36
N TYR A 156 1.68 -3.95 -4.04
CA TYR A 156 2.39 -4.91 -3.22
C TYR A 156 1.40 -5.51 -2.22
N GLN A 157 1.46 -6.83 -2.03
CA GLN A 157 0.58 -7.56 -1.13
C GLN A 157 1.38 -8.56 -0.28
N SER A 158 0.84 -8.90 0.87
CA SER A 158 1.43 -9.81 1.85
C SER A 158 0.33 -10.60 2.55
N ASP A 159 0.56 -11.88 2.84
CA ASP A 159 -0.34 -12.73 3.62
C ASP A 159 -0.19 -12.52 5.16
N THR A 160 0.51 -11.45 5.55
CA THR A 160 0.74 -11.07 6.94
C THR A 160 0.09 -9.73 7.28
N ASP A 161 0.25 -9.31 8.53
CA ASP A 161 -0.22 -8.01 9.02
C ASP A 161 0.59 -6.83 8.49
N SER A 162 1.66 -7.05 7.72
CA SER A 162 2.48 -5.97 7.18
C SER A 162 2.86 -6.15 5.71
N VAL A 163 2.96 -5.02 5.02
CA VAL A 163 3.43 -4.92 3.63
C VAL A 163 4.23 -3.64 3.45
N GLU A 164 5.20 -3.70 2.56
CA GLU A 164 6.12 -2.60 2.28
C GLU A 164 6.10 -2.25 0.78
N TYR A 165 5.94 -0.97 0.49
CA TYR A 165 6.13 -0.38 -0.83
C TYR A 165 7.51 0.26 -0.88
N VAL A 166 8.33 -0.17 -1.83
CA VAL A 166 9.65 0.42 -2.12
C VAL A 166 9.66 0.84 -3.60
N PRO A 167 9.81 2.14 -3.91
CA PRO A 167 9.93 2.61 -5.29
C PRO A 167 11.03 1.90 -6.04
N ARG A 168 10.78 1.55 -7.31
CA ARG A 168 11.86 1.05 -8.18
C ARG A 168 12.73 2.25 -8.55
N GLN A 169 14.01 2.21 -8.19
CA GLN A 169 14.93 3.25 -8.64
C GLN A 169 14.93 3.28 -10.17
N GLN A 170 14.57 4.43 -10.76
CA GLN A 170 14.72 4.66 -12.18
C GLN A 170 16.21 4.68 -12.49
N SER A 171 16.75 3.53 -12.93
CA SER A 171 18.09 3.43 -13.47
C SER A 171 18.24 4.45 -14.61
N GLY A 172 19.11 5.43 -14.43
CA GLY A 172 19.40 6.42 -15.48
C GLY A 172 19.94 5.76 -16.75
N ASN A 173 19.39 6.17 -17.90
CA ASN A 173 19.87 5.98 -19.27
C ASN A 173 20.42 4.60 -19.66
N ILE A 174 19.56 3.77 -20.28
CA ILE A 174 19.99 2.84 -21.33
C ILE A 174 19.06 3.06 -22.53
N ASN A 175 19.66 3.23 -23.70
CA ASN A 175 19.00 3.55 -24.96
C ASN A 175 17.85 2.58 -25.27
N GLN A 176 16.80 3.18 -25.82
CA GLN A 176 15.62 2.57 -26.39
C GLN A 176 15.97 1.53 -27.46
N GLU A 177 15.77 0.26 -27.15
CA GLU A 177 15.32 -0.77 -28.11
C GLU A 177 14.19 -1.57 -27.43
N ASP A 178 13.05 -1.64 -28.12
CA ASP A 178 11.85 -2.40 -27.75
C ASP A 178 12.20 -3.85 -27.36
N VAL A 179 11.90 -4.23 -26.10
CA VAL A 179 11.66 -5.63 -25.76
C VAL A 179 10.44 -5.71 -24.85
N ILE A 180 9.33 -6.15 -25.43
CA ILE A 180 8.13 -6.57 -24.72
C ILE A 180 8.51 -7.80 -23.89
N HIS A 181 8.54 -7.69 -22.57
CA HIS A 181 8.59 -8.84 -21.67
C HIS A 181 7.21 -9.03 -21.04
N GLU A 182 6.49 -10.01 -21.59
CA GLU A 182 5.27 -10.56 -21.00
C GLU A 182 5.51 -11.04 -19.57
N ALA A 183 4.48 -10.90 -18.73
CA ALA A 183 4.49 -11.24 -17.32
C ALA A 183 5.01 -12.66 -17.06
N GLU A 184 6.19 -12.76 -16.44
CA GLU A 184 6.72 -14.03 -15.96
C GLU A 184 6.03 -14.39 -14.65
N THR A 185 4.96 -15.20 -14.76
CA THR A 185 4.38 -15.93 -13.63
C THR A 185 5.45 -16.86 -13.04
N VAL A 186 5.94 -16.52 -11.85
CA VAL A 186 6.81 -17.40 -11.05
C VAL A 186 6.00 -18.66 -10.67
N ARG A 187 6.33 -19.80 -11.28
CA ARG A 187 5.84 -21.11 -10.85
C ARG A 187 6.64 -21.55 -9.63
N LEU A 188 6.04 -21.49 -8.45
CA LEU A 188 6.53 -22.19 -7.26
C LEU A 188 6.60 -23.69 -7.57
N GLY A 189 7.80 -24.25 -7.40
CA GLY A 189 8.14 -25.63 -7.74
C GLY A 189 7.30 -26.67 -7.01
N THR A 190 7.09 -27.79 -7.69
CA THR A 190 6.43 -29.00 -7.21
C THR A 190 7.14 -29.57 -5.98
N VAL A 191 6.35 -29.92 -4.97
CA VAL A 191 6.76 -30.67 -3.78
C VAL A 191 7.33 -32.03 -4.21
N GLU A 192 8.59 -32.30 -3.93
CA GLU A 192 9.15 -33.66 -4.06
C GLU A 192 8.59 -34.54 -2.94
N GLU A 193 7.92 -35.64 -3.33
CA GLU A 193 7.56 -36.72 -2.43
C GLU A 193 8.83 -37.45 -1.95
N VAL A 194 9.13 -37.33 -0.65
CA VAL A 194 10.19 -38.12 -0.02
C VAL A 194 9.68 -39.55 0.17
N THR A 195 10.12 -40.47 -0.69
CA THR A 195 9.85 -41.91 -0.54
C THR A 195 10.88 -42.51 0.43
N TYR A 196 10.44 -42.99 1.59
CA TYR A 196 11.27 -43.72 2.53
C TYR A 196 11.34 -45.20 2.12
N THR A 197 12.53 -45.69 1.76
CA THR A 197 12.80 -47.12 1.61
C THR A 197 13.23 -47.69 2.97
N LEU A 198 12.39 -48.54 3.57
CA LEU A 198 12.77 -49.39 4.69
C LEU A 198 13.56 -50.58 4.13
N GLU A 199 14.88 -50.63 4.40
CA GLU A 199 15.64 -51.86 4.22
C GLU A 199 15.17 -52.88 5.25
N LYS A 200 14.74 -54.04 4.74
CA LYS A 200 14.29 -55.17 5.53
C LYS A 200 15.52 -56.01 5.86
N ASP A 201 15.93 -56.01 7.12
CA ASP A 201 16.79 -57.06 7.68
C ASP A 201 16.13 -58.42 7.42
N GLU A 202 16.78 -59.29 6.65
CA GLU A 202 16.45 -60.72 6.59
C GLU A 202 17.23 -61.49 7.65
N LEU A 203 16.50 -62.44 8.26
CA LEU A 203 16.91 -63.43 9.25
C LEU A 203 18.13 -64.28 8.85
#